data_AF-A0A7H0JWN0-F1
#
_entry.id   AF-A0A7H0JWN0-F1
#
_cell.length_a   1.000
_cell.length_b   1.000
_cell.length_c   1.000
_cell.angle_alpha   90.00
_cell.angle_beta   90.00
_cell.angle_gamma   90.00
#
_symmetry.space_group_name_H-M   'P 1'
#
loop_
_entity.id
_entity.type
_entity.pdbx_description
1 polymer ?
#
loop_
_entity_poly.entity_id
_entity_poly.type
_entity_poly.pdbx_seq_one_letter_code
_entity_poly.pdbx_strand_id
1 'polypeptide(L)'
;MIQFVSYGIKNGPPPAFDVLIDCLDLPDPSPVVLDTPGTTAEVAEVILGANPLVQSWLQVVTALVLERMKTDGSFTVAFACSAGWHRSPFAAEHVAAMLRAAGVEVAVCHRDLEVIG
;
A
#
# COMPACT_ATOMS: atom_id res chain seq x y z
N MET A 1 -13.33 11.54 -1.25
CA MET A 1 -12.83 10.30 -1.88
C MET A 1 -11.36 10.17 -1.54
N ILE A 2 -10.89 8.99 -1.15
CA ILE A 2 -9.47 8.77 -0.85
C ILE A 2 -8.79 8.16 -2.09
N GLN A 3 -7.64 8.70 -2.45
CA GLN A 3 -6.81 8.21 -3.56
C GLN A 3 -5.55 7.59 -2.99
N PHE A 4 -5.27 6.34 -3.32
CA PHE A 4 -4.03 5.65 -2.96
C PHE A 4 -3.16 5.50 -4.20
N VAL A 5 -1.87 5.80 -4.06
CA VAL A 5 -0.86 5.52 -5.07
C VAL A 5 0.28 4.71 -4.46
N SER A 6 0.54 3.51 -5.00
CA SER A 6 1.73 2.76 -4.61
C SER A 6 2.87 3.02 -5.59
N TYR A 7 4.08 3.15 -5.07
CA TYR A 7 5.25 3.41 -5.90
C TYR A 7 6.56 2.89 -5.29
N GLY A 8 7.59 2.88 -6.12
CA GLY A 8 8.97 2.50 -5.85
C GLY A 8 9.88 3.70 -5.84
N ILE A 9 10.61 3.89 -4.75
CA ILE A 9 11.55 5.00 -4.55
C ILE A 9 12.61 5.05 -5.66
N LYS A 10 13.08 3.87 -6.12
CA LYS A 10 14.08 3.77 -7.18
C LYS A 10 13.61 4.30 -8.54
N ASN A 11 12.29 4.36 -8.78
CA ASN A 11 11.72 4.79 -10.07
C ASN A 11 11.30 6.27 -10.05
N GLY A 12 11.72 7.03 -9.03
CA GLY A 12 11.43 8.45 -8.88
C GLY A 12 10.24 8.77 -7.97
N PRO A 13 9.92 10.05 -7.79
CA PRO A 13 8.83 10.48 -6.90
C PRO A 13 7.44 10.07 -7.44
N PRO A 14 6.45 9.89 -6.55
CA PRO A 14 5.07 9.65 -6.96
C PRO A 14 4.42 10.94 -7.49
N PRO A 15 3.20 10.87 -8.07
CA PRO A 15 2.34 12.03 -8.24
C PRO A 15 2.13 12.79 -6.92
N ALA A 16 1.60 14.02 -6.99
CA ALA A 16 1.33 14.83 -5.81
C ALA A 16 0.49 14.06 -4.76
N PHE A 17 0.92 14.12 -3.50
CA PHE A 17 0.30 13.41 -2.38
C PHE A 17 0.22 14.31 -1.14
N ASP A 18 -0.72 14.00 -0.26
CA ASP A 18 -0.92 14.68 1.02
C ASP A 18 -0.28 13.90 2.19
N VAL A 19 -0.24 12.58 2.08
CA VAL A 19 0.33 11.66 3.08
C VAL A 19 1.29 10.68 2.42
N LEU A 20 2.45 10.44 3.03
CA LEU A 20 3.40 9.41 2.60
C LEU A 20 3.50 8.33 3.67
N ILE A 21 3.36 7.08 3.25
CA ILE A 21 3.48 5.88 4.07
C ILE A 21 4.69 5.08 3.57
N ASP A 22 5.71 4.97 4.42
CA ASP A 22 6.88 4.14 4.15
C ASP A 22 6.58 2.67 4.47
N CYS A 23 6.68 1.80 3.46
CA CYS A 23 6.46 0.36 3.55
C CYS A 23 7.77 -0.44 3.63
N LEU A 24 8.92 0.21 3.80
CA LEU A 24 10.23 -0.46 3.86
C LEU A 24 10.38 -1.36 5.10
N ASP A 25 9.65 -1.06 6.18
CA ASP A 25 9.63 -1.84 7.42
C ASP A 25 8.83 -3.16 7.30
N LEU A 26 8.01 -3.30 6.25
CA LEU A 26 7.34 -4.57 5.97
C LEU A 26 8.35 -5.62 5.47
N PRO A 27 8.15 -6.92 5.78
CA PRO A 27 9.01 -8.01 5.32
C PRO A 27 9.19 -7.99 3.80
N ASP A 28 10.44 -8.16 3.33
CA ASP A 28 10.72 -8.20 1.90
C ASP A 28 10.45 -9.60 1.33
N PRO A 29 9.47 -9.76 0.41
CA PRO A 29 9.08 -11.07 -0.09
C PRO A 29 9.91 -11.51 -1.31
N SER A 30 10.81 -10.65 -1.82
CA SER A 30 11.60 -10.89 -3.03
C SER A 30 12.45 -12.18 -3.04
N PRO A 31 12.91 -12.73 -1.89
CA PRO A 31 13.61 -14.01 -1.88
C PRO A 31 12.71 -15.23 -2.19
N VAL A 32 11.38 -15.06 -2.09
CA VAL A 32 10.39 -16.13 -2.29
C VAL A 32 9.59 -15.91 -3.58
N VAL A 33 9.19 -14.67 -3.86
CA VAL A 33 8.27 -14.29 -4.94
C VAL A 33 8.79 -13.07 -5.70
N LEU A 34 9.86 -13.24 -6.48
CA LEU A 34 10.56 -12.13 -7.11
C LEU A 34 9.76 -11.43 -8.22
N ASP A 35 9.10 -12.20 -9.08
CA ASP A 35 8.42 -11.72 -10.29
C ASP A 35 6.89 -11.67 -10.12
N THR A 36 6.41 -11.77 -8.88
CA THR A 36 4.98 -11.78 -8.56
C THR A 36 4.57 -10.43 -7.96
N PRO A 37 3.58 -9.71 -8.50
CA PRO A 37 3.21 -8.40 -7.98
C PRO A 37 2.52 -8.50 -6.61
N GLY A 38 2.70 -7.46 -5.79
CA GLY A 38 2.17 -7.35 -4.42
C GLY A 38 0.65 -7.30 -4.30
N THR A 39 -0.05 -7.21 -5.43
CA THR A 39 -1.51 -7.33 -5.53
C THR A 39 -2.00 -8.78 -5.54
N THR A 40 -1.10 -9.75 -5.64
CA THR A 40 -1.44 -11.18 -5.67
C THR A 40 -1.58 -11.78 -4.28
N ALA A 41 -2.38 -12.84 -4.19
CA ALA A 41 -2.52 -13.63 -2.96
C ALA A 41 -1.19 -14.25 -2.50
N GLU A 42 -0.34 -14.68 -3.44
CA GLU A 42 0.95 -15.32 -3.14
C GLU A 42 1.88 -14.37 -2.37
N VAL A 43 2.02 -13.11 -2.84
CA VAL A 43 2.82 -12.10 -2.12
C VAL A 43 2.17 -11.75 -0.79
N ALA A 44 0.84 -11.66 -0.73
CA ALA A 44 0.13 -11.38 0.51
C ALA A 44 0.39 -12.46 1.56
N GLU A 45 0.32 -13.73 1.20
CA GLU A 45 0.63 -14.86 2.09
C GLU A 45 2.06 -14.78 2.64
N VAL A 46 3.05 -14.49 1.78
CA VAL A 46 4.45 -14.34 2.20
C VAL A 46 4.62 -13.20 3.21
N ILE A 47 4.10 -12.01 2.90
CA ILE A 47 4.27 -10.83 3.77
C ILE A 47 3.52 -11.04 5.09
N LEU A 48 2.25 -11.49 5.05
CA LEU A 48 1.42 -11.72 6.24
C LEU A 48 1.97 -12.83 7.13
N GLY A 49 2.51 -13.90 6.54
CA GLY A 49 3.08 -15.04 7.26
C GLY A 49 4.46 -14.78 7.86
N ALA A 50 5.18 -13.76 7.37
CA ALA A 50 6.55 -13.50 7.79
C ALA A 50 6.67 -12.87 9.18
N ASN A 51 5.76 -11.98 9.57
CA ASN A 51 5.87 -11.26 10.85
C ASN A 51 4.51 -10.75 11.38
N PRO A 52 4.15 -10.99 12.66
CA PRO A 52 2.94 -10.43 13.28
C PRO A 52 2.83 -8.90 13.20
N LEU A 53 3.95 -8.17 13.11
CA LEU A 53 4.01 -6.73 12.92
C LEU A 53 3.13 -6.25 11.76
N VAL A 54 3.03 -7.02 10.68
CA VAL A 54 2.33 -6.63 9.46
C VAL A 54 0.87 -6.30 9.75
N GLN A 55 0.19 -7.12 10.56
CA GLN A 55 -1.21 -6.89 10.92
C GLN A 55 -1.39 -5.60 11.73
N SER A 56 -0.53 -5.37 12.72
CA SER A 56 -0.54 -4.14 13.51
C SER A 56 -0.24 -2.91 12.64
N TRP A 57 0.71 -3.03 11.71
CA TRP A 57 1.07 -1.97 10.78
C TRP A 57 -0.13 -1.57 9.91
N LEU A 58 -0.83 -2.55 9.32
CA LEU A 58 -2.03 -2.33 8.51
C LEU A 58 -3.14 -1.63 9.32
N GLN A 59 -3.34 -2.05 10.57
CA GLN A 59 -4.32 -1.43 11.47
C GLN A 59 -3.97 0.02 11.81
N VAL A 60 -2.70 0.30 12.13
CA VAL A 60 -2.22 1.66 12.45
C VAL A 60 -2.39 2.59 11.26
N VAL A 61 -1.99 2.15 10.05
CA VAL A 61 -2.13 2.97 8.84
C VAL A 61 -3.60 3.18 8.49
N THR A 62 -4.44 2.14 8.60
CA THR A 62 -5.89 2.27 8.38
C THR A 62 -6.51 3.28 9.34
N ALA A 63 -6.19 3.19 10.64
CA ALA A 63 -6.69 4.13 11.64
C ALA A 63 -6.24 5.57 11.36
N LEU A 64 -4.98 5.77 10.99
CA LEU A 64 -4.46 7.09 10.60
C LEU A 64 -5.25 7.69 9.43
N VAL A 65 -5.50 6.90 8.38
CA VAL A 65 -6.23 7.34 7.19
C VAL A 65 -7.69 7.64 7.51
N LEU A 66 -8.34 6.84 8.36
CA LEU A 66 -9.70 7.10 8.84
C LEU A 66 -9.81 8.42 9.61
N GLU A 67 -8.87 8.69 10.53
CA GLU A 67 -8.89 9.95 11.27
C GLU A 67 -8.63 11.14 10.33
N ARG A 68 -7.73 11.00 9.36
CA ARG A 68 -7.48 12.06 8.37
C ARG A 68 -8.70 12.36 7.51
N MET A 69 -9.47 11.35 7.13
CA MET A 69 -10.70 11.53 6.36
C MET A 69 -11.76 12.35 7.10
N LYS A 70 -11.79 12.28 8.44
CA LYS A 70 -12.74 13.09 9.23
C LYS A 70 -12.41 14.57 9.17
N THR A 71 -11.14 14.93 8.96
CA THR A 71 -10.71 16.32 8.81
C THR A 71 -10.79 16.81 7.36
N ASP A 72 -10.38 15.96 6.39
CA ASP A 72 -10.31 16.30 4.97
C ASP A 72 -11.20 15.36 4.13
N GLY A 73 -12.17 15.91 3.40
CA GLY A 73 -13.09 15.10 2.59
C GLY A 73 -12.47 14.42 1.36
N SER A 74 -11.26 14.83 0.94
CA SER A 74 -10.54 14.26 -0.19
C SER A 74 -9.04 14.50 -0.04
N PHE A 75 -8.23 13.44 -0.16
CA PHE A 75 -6.77 13.50 -0.06
C PHE A 75 -6.13 12.26 -0.72
N THR A 76 -4.84 12.38 -1.00
CA THR A 76 -4.04 11.34 -1.65
C THR A 76 -2.99 10.78 -0.69
N VAL A 77 -2.89 9.46 -0.62
CA VAL A 77 -1.90 8.74 0.18
C VAL A 77 -0.95 7.99 -0.73
N ALA A 78 0.34 8.29 -0.65
CA ALA A 78 1.39 7.58 -1.34
C ALA A 78 1.97 6.46 -0.46
N PHE A 79 2.07 5.26 -0.99
CA PHE A 79 2.72 4.10 -0.36
C PHE A 79 4.06 3.85 -1.04
N ALA A 80 5.16 3.93 -0.31
CA ALA A 80 6.51 3.81 -0.85
C ALA A 80 7.17 2.49 -0.45
N CYS A 81 7.78 1.79 -1.40
CA CYS A 81 8.78 0.76 -1.10
C CYS A 81 9.99 0.91 -2.04
N SER A 82 10.94 -0.03 -2.03
CA SER A 82 12.16 0.12 -2.84
C SER A 82 11.88 0.16 -4.34
N ALA A 83 11.16 -0.83 -4.88
CA ALA A 83 10.98 -1.02 -6.34
C ALA A 83 9.53 -0.81 -6.82
N GLY A 84 8.57 -0.68 -5.92
CA GLY A 84 7.16 -0.44 -6.27
C GLY A 84 6.38 -1.70 -6.65
N TRP A 85 6.98 -2.88 -6.53
CA TRP A 85 6.39 -4.14 -7.00
C TRP A 85 5.70 -4.96 -5.91
N HIS A 86 6.20 -4.96 -4.68
CA HIS A 86 5.73 -5.88 -3.63
C HIS A 86 5.04 -5.17 -2.48
N ARG A 87 5.82 -4.58 -1.57
CA ARG A 87 5.35 -4.08 -0.28
C ARG A 87 4.39 -2.90 -0.40
N SER A 88 4.65 -1.94 -1.29
CA SER A 88 3.75 -0.80 -1.45
C SER A 88 2.42 -1.14 -2.14
N PRO A 89 2.35 -1.94 -3.22
CA PRO A 89 1.07 -2.44 -3.74
C PRO A 89 0.31 -3.29 -2.71
N PHE A 90 0.99 -4.20 -2.02
CA PHE A 90 0.42 -5.01 -0.95
C PHE A 90 -0.25 -4.13 0.12
N ALA A 91 0.49 -3.17 0.66
CA ALA A 91 0.01 -2.30 1.73
C ALA A 91 -1.18 -1.46 1.26
N ALA A 92 -1.10 -0.86 0.06
CA ALA A 92 -2.17 -0.04 -0.49
C ALA A 92 -3.48 -0.85 -0.65
N GLU A 93 -3.43 -2.06 -1.20
CA GLU A 93 -4.62 -2.89 -1.37
C GLU A 93 -5.22 -3.36 -0.04
N HIS A 94 -4.40 -3.77 0.91
CA HIS A 94 -4.89 -4.28 2.19
C HIS A 94 -5.50 -3.16 3.05
N VAL A 95 -4.87 -1.99 3.10
CA VAL A 95 -5.43 -0.82 3.78
C VAL A 95 -6.71 -0.36 3.06
N ALA A 96 -6.73 -0.34 1.72
CA ALA A 96 -7.93 0.01 0.96
C ALA A 96 -9.08 -0.97 1.24
N ALA A 97 -8.81 -2.27 1.31
CA ALA A 97 -9.80 -3.28 1.65
C ALA A 97 -10.38 -3.05 3.06
N MET A 98 -9.55 -2.75 4.05
CA MET A 98 -10.00 -2.43 5.42
C MET A 98 -10.86 -1.16 5.47
N LEU A 99 -10.47 -0.12 4.73
CA LEU A 99 -11.25 1.12 4.62
C LEU A 99 -12.59 0.91 3.91
N ARG A 100 -12.60 0.15 2.81
CA ARG A 100 -13.83 -0.21 2.07
C ARG A 100 -14.77 -1.03 2.95
N ALA A 101 -14.25 -1.94 3.77
CA ALA A 101 -15.04 -2.68 4.76
C ALA A 101 -15.65 -1.77 5.84
N ALA A 102 -15.03 -0.61 6.11
CA ALA A 102 -15.56 0.44 6.98
C ALA A 102 -16.49 1.44 6.26
N GLY A 103 -16.86 1.19 4.99
CA GLY A 103 -17.76 2.03 4.21
C GLY A 103 -17.10 3.25 3.56
N VAL A 104 -15.77 3.29 3.49
CA VAL A 104 -15.01 4.39 2.88
C VAL A 104 -14.70 4.08 1.41
N GLU A 105 -14.96 5.06 0.54
CA GLU A 105 -14.60 4.97 -0.87
C GLU A 105 -13.12 5.27 -1.10
N VAL A 106 -12.38 4.27 -1.61
CA VAL A 106 -10.94 4.33 -1.88
C VAL A 106 -10.65 3.87 -3.31
N ALA A 107 -9.99 4.73 -4.08
CA ALA A 107 -9.40 4.39 -5.38
C ALA A 107 -7.92 4.04 -5.19
N VAL A 108 -7.42 3.03 -5.90
CA VAL A 108 -6.02 2.57 -5.81
C VAL A 108 -5.40 2.59 -7.20
N CYS A 109 -4.19 3.14 -7.30
CA CYS A 109 -3.36 3.21 -8.50
C CYS A 109 -1.97 2.66 -8.18
N HIS A 110 -1.40 1.86 -9.08
CA HIS A 110 -0.10 1.22 -8.89
C HIS A 110 0.87 1.68 -9.97
N ARG A 111 1.54 2.80 -9.74
CA ARG A 111 2.40 3.47 -10.74
C ARG A 111 3.39 2.51 -11.43
N ASP A 112 4.02 1.64 -10.65
CA ASP A 112 5.09 0.75 -11.17
C ASP A 112 4.58 -0.63 -11.61
N LEU A 113 3.28 -0.91 -11.47
CA LEU A 113 2.63 -2.13 -11.97
C LEU A 113 1.83 -1.89 -13.26
N GLU A 114 1.47 -0.64 -13.55
CA GLU A 114 0.73 -0.23 -14.77
C GLU A 114 1.49 -0.48 -16.10
N VAL A 115 2.73 -0.98 -16.05
CA VAL A 115 3.53 -1.36 -17.23
C VAL A 115 3.23 -2.81 -17.69
N ILE A 116 2.41 -3.57 -16.95
CA ILE A 116 2.06 -4.97 -17.26
C ILE A 116 0.59 -5.06 -17.72
N GLY A 117 0.25 -4.29 -18.74
CA GLY A 117 -1.06 -4.33 -19.43
C GLY A 117 -0.88 -4.60 -20.92
#